data_AF-A0A0D7NTQ5-F1
#
_entry.id   AF-A0A0D7NTQ5-F1
#
_cell.length_a   1.000
_cell.length_b   1.000
_cell.length_c   1.000
_cell.angle_alpha   90.00
_cell.angle_beta   90.00
_cell.angle_gamma   90.00
#
_symmetry.space_group_name_H-M   'P 1'
#
loop_
_entity.id
_entity.type
_entity.pdbx_description
1 polymer ?
#
loop_
_entity_poly.entity_id
_entity_poly.type
_entity_poly.pdbx_seq_one_letter_code
_entity_poly.pdbx_strand_id
1 'polypeptide(L)'
;MAQLFIKIAILMFGGQWQSSLASELGINERTLRRFVAGTSPIPVGIWNELRRRLFNKGVEVQRMHERLTGLLPHTGKIALSPIANTKPDVELDGLYFWLDRPDGKRIRCRASRGIFGDLGAERPNDALPIFEKCSDSFYRAASTKFELGEYDDRIGIFLEPDDVIVMPNDGA
;
A
#
# COMPACT_ATOMS: atom_id res chain seq x y z
N MET A 1 4.59 -2.93 -34.54
CA MET A 1 3.56 -3.35 -33.54
C MET A 1 4.10 -4.35 -32.51
N ALA A 2 4.77 -5.45 -32.91
CA ALA A 2 5.35 -6.42 -31.97
C ALA A 2 6.30 -5.78 -30.92
N GLN A 3 7.08 -4.77 -31.30
CA GLN A 3 7.97 -4.06 -30.38
C GLN A 3 7.24 -3.33 -29.22
N LEU A 4 6.08 -2.71 -29.49
CA LEU A 4 5.27 -2.08 -28.44
C LEU A 4 4.74 -3.14 -27.47
N PHE A 5 4.26 -4.28 -28.01
CA PHE A 5 3.78 -5.40 -27.22
C PHE A 5 4.87 -5.93 -26.26
N ILE A 6 6.09 -6.14 -26.78
CA ILE A 6 7.25 -6.59 -25.98
C ILE A 6 7.59 -5.57 -24.89
N LYS A 7 7.64 -4.28 -25.21
CA LYS A 7 7.95 -3.23 -24.21
C LYS A 7 6.93 -3.21 -23.07
N ILE A 8 5.64 -3.30 -23.38
CA ILE A 8 4.59 -3.37 -22.36
C ILE A 8 4.74 -4.64 -21.53
N ALA A 9 5.01 -5.78 -22.17
CA ALA A 9 5.19 -7.05 -21.47
C ALA A 9 6.36 -7.02 -20.48
N ILE A 10 7.52 -6.51 -20.90
CA ILE A 10 8.69 -6.34 -20.04
C ILE A 10 8.38 -5.39 -18.88
N LEU A 11 7.68 -4.28 -19.14
CA LEU A 11 7.28 -3.34 -18.11
C LEU A 11 6.38 -3.98 -17.05
N MET A 12 5.45 -4.85 -17.46
CA MET A 12 4.47 -5.46 -16.56
C MET A 12 4.98 -6.69 -15.82
N PHE A 13 5.90 -7.46 -16.42
CA PHE A 13 6.26 -8.80 -15.93
C PHE A 13 7.77 -9.03 -15.80
N GLY A 14 8.60 -8.03 -16.12
CA GLY A 14 10.06 -8.09 -15.97
C GLY A 14 10.73 -9.10 -16.92
N GLY A 15 11.83 -9.69 -16.46
CA GLY A 15 12.68 -10.58 -17.28
C GLY A 15 12.01 -11.88 -17.74
N GLN A 16 10.99 -12.35 -17.02
CA GLN A 16 10.24 -13.58 -17.31
C GLN A 16 8.88 -13.30 -17.98
N TRP A 17 8.78 -12.20 -18.72
CA TRP A 17 7.49 -11.72 -19.24
C TRP A 17 6.76 -12.70 -20.16
N GLN A 18 7.46 -13.60 -20.85
CA GLN A 18 6.81 -14.50 -21.83
C GLN A 18 5.88 -15.51 -21.16
N SER A 19 6.35 -16.20 -20.12
CA SER A 19 5.54 -17.17 -19.39
C SER A 19 4.41 -16.48 -18.62
N SER A 20 4.73 -15.39 -17.92
CA SER A 20 3.74 -14.63 -17.14
C SER A 20 2.65 -14.03 -18.04
N LEU A 21 3.01 -13.40 -19.16
CA LEU A 21 2.02 -12.82 -20.07
C LEU A 21 1.19 -13.88 -20.79
N ALA A 22 1.78 -15.02 -21.17
CA ALA A 22 1.04 -16.12 -21.77
C ALA A 22 -0.03 -16.65 -20.80
N SER A 23 0.35 -16.86 -19.54
CA SER A 23 -0.57 -17.27 -18.46
C SER A 23 -1.69 -16.25 -18.26
N GLU A 24 -1.35 -14.97 -18.13
CA GLU A 24 -2.33 -13.89 -17.90
C GLU A 24 -3.29 -13.67 -19.07
N LEU A 25 -2.82 -13.85 -20.30
CA LEU A 25 -3.67 -13.74 -21.49
C LEU A 25 -4.44 -15.03 -21.79
N GLY A 26 -4.19 -16.13 -21.07
CA GLY A 26 -4.81 -17.43 -21.32
C GLY A 26 -4.44 -18.02 -22.69
N ILE A 27 -3.23 -17.73 -23.19
CA ILE A 27 -2.75 -18.24 -24.48
C ILE A 27 -1.52 -19.14 -24.31
N ASN A 28 -1.30 -20.02 -25.28
CA ASN A 28 -0.08 -20.81 -25.31
C ASN A 28 1.16 -19.93 -25.58
N GLU A 29 2.27 -20.19 -24.88
CA GLU A 29 3.53 -19.48 -25.07
C GLU A 29 4.05 -19.55 -26.52
N ARG A 30 3.79 -20.66 -27.25
CA ARG A 30 4.09 -20.78 -28.68
C ARG A 30 3.32 -19.74 -29.50
N THR A 31 2.06 -19.47 -29.16
CA THR A 31 1.25 -18.43 -29.80
C THR A 31 1.83 -17.05 -29.51
N LEU A 32 2.21 -16.80 -28.25
CA LEU A 32 2.90 -15.56 -27.85
C LEU A 32 4.21 -15.36 -28.64
N ARG A 33 5.06 -16.39 -28.76
CA ARG A 33 6.30 -16.32 -29.55
C ARG A 33 6.04 -16.00 -31.01
N ARG A 34 4.98 -16.56 -31.62
CA ARG A 34 4.60 -16.25 -33.01
C ARG A 34 4.21 -14.78 -33.19
N PHE A 35 3.49 -14.21 -32.24
CA PHE A 35 3.15 -12.78 -32.22
C PHE A 35 4.40 -11.90 -32.13
N VAL A 36 5.30 -12.24 -31.22
CA VAL A 36 6.54 -11.51 -30.95
C VAL A 36 7.50 -11.57 -32.15
N ALA A 37 7.59 -12.73 -32.81
CA ALA A 37 8.35 -12.91 -34.03
C ALA A 37 7.73 -12.24 -35.27
N GLY A 38 6.52 -11.64 -35.16
CA GLY A 38 5.79 -11.04 -36.28
C GLY A 38 5.24 -12.05 -37.29
N THR A 39 5.39 -13.35 -37.04
CA THR A 39 4.89 -14.44 -37.90
C THR A 39 3.37 -14.60 -37.85
N SER A 40 2.71 -13.96 -36.89
CA SER A 40 1.25 -13.92 -36.80
C SER A 40 0.81 -12.58 -36.21
N PRO A 41 -0.24 -11.94 -36.76
CA PRO A 41 -0.74 -10.69 -36.22
C PRO A 41 -1.32 -10.91 -34.82
N ILE A 42 -1.12 -9.93 -33.93
CA ILE A 42 -1.74 -9.92 -32.60
C ILE A 42 -3.22 -9.52 -32.77
N PRO A 43 -4.19 -10.35 -32.35
CA PRO A 43 -5.60 -10.01 -32.39
C PRO A 43 -5.93 -8.74 -31.59
N VAL A 44 -6.89 -7.95 -32.07
CA VAL A 44 -7.39 -6.74 -31.37
C VAL A 44 -7.86 -7.05 -29.94
N GLY A 45 -8.47 -8.23 -29.72
CA GLY A 45 -8.87 -8.66 -28.37
C GLY A 45 -7.69 -8.73 -27.38
N ILE A 46 -6.52 -9.21 -27.83
CA ILE A 46 -5.32 -9.26 -27.00
C ILE A 46 -4.77 -7.86 -26.73
N TRP A 47 -4.84 -6.96 -27.71
CA TRP A 47 -4.46 -5.56 -27.50
C TRP A 47 -5.35 -4.86 -26.46
N ASN A 48 -6.67 -5.08 -26.54
CA ASN A 48 -7.63 -4.53 -25.59
C ASN A 48 -7.40 -5.07 -24.18
N GLU A 49 -7.12 -6.37 -24.07
CA GLU A 49 -6.81 -6.99 -22.79
C GLU A 49 -5.52 -6.44 -22.18
N LEU A 50 -4.46 -6.35 -22.99
CA LEU A 50 -3.19 -5.78 -22.57
C LEU A 50 -3.35 -4.32 -22.12
N ARG A 51 -4.14 -3.51 -22.85
CA ARG A 51 -4.45 -2.13 -22.49
C ARG A 51 -5.16 -2.05 -21.14
N ARG A 52 -6.18 -2.88 -20.90
CA ARG A 52 -6.92 -2.93 -19.64
C ARG A 52 -5.99 -3.26 -18.47
N ARG A 53 -5.17 -4.30 -18.63
CA ARG A 53 -4.25 -4.74 -17.58
C ARG A 53 -3.15 -3.72 -17.30
N LEU A 54 -2.59 -3.09 -18.34
CA LEU A 54 -1.61 -2.02 -18.18
C LEU A 54 -2.20 -0.83 -17.43
N PHE A 55 -3.44 -0.43 -17.74
CA PHE A 55 -4.14 0.64 -17.02
C PHE A 55 -4.33 0.28 -15.54
N ASN A 56 -4.85 -0.91 -15.25
CA ASN A 56 -5.04 -1.36 -13.87
C ASN A 56 -3.72 -1.39 -13.09
N LYS A 57 -2.64 -1.87 -13.72
CA LYS A 57 -1.31 -1.86 -13.10
C LYS A 57 -0.81 -0.44 -12.84
N GLY A 58 -1.06 0.49 -13.76
CA GLY A 58 -0.75 1.90 -13.59
C GLY A 58 -1.47 2.52 -12.39
N VAL A 59 -2.77 2.23 -12.23
CA VAL A 59 -3.55 2.68 -11.07
C VAL A 59 -3.00 2.10 -9.76
N GLU A 60 -2.66 0.82 -9.74
CA GLU A 60 -2.06 0.16 -8.58
C GLU A 60 -0.70 0.79 -8.21
N VAL A 61 0.19 0.98 -9.19
CA VAL A 61 1.50 1.61 -8.99
C VAL A 61 1.35 3.04 -8.48
N GLN A 62 0.43 3.82 -9.05
CA GLN A 62 0.16 5.18 -8.61
C GLN A 62 -0.34 5.21 -7.15
N ARG A 63 -1.28 4.32 -6.79
CA ARG A 63 -1.77 4.19 -5.42
C ARG A 63 -0.65 3.82 -4.44
N MET A 64 0.23 2.90 -4.82
CA MET A 64 1.38 2.53 -3.99
C MET A 64 2.40 3.67 -3.85
N HIS A 65 2.60 4.45 -4.92
CA HIS A 65 3.43 5.65 -4.87
C HIS A 65 2.86 6.71 -3.92
N GLU A 66 1.56 7.01 -4.00
CA GLU A 66 0.87 7.92 -3.08
C GLU A 66 0.98 7.44 -1.64
N ARG A 67 0.77 6.14 -1.41
CA ARG A 67 0.91 5.53 -0.09
C ARG A 67 2.34 5.70 0.45
N LEU A 68 3.36 5.32 -0.30
CA LEU A 68 4.75 5.46 0.11
C LEU A 68 5.09 6.93 0.39
N THR A 69 4.62 7.85 -0.46
CA THR A 69 4.82 9.30 -0.28
C THR A 69 4.23 9.78 1.05
N GLY A 70 3.02 9.33 1.39
CA GLY A 70 2.32 9.66 2.63
C GLY A 70 3.03 9.15 3.89
N LEU A 71 3.69 8.00 3.81
CA LEU A 71 4.37 7.37 4.95
C LEU A 71 5.72 8.01 5.30
N LEU A 72 6.40 8.67 4.36
CA LEU A 72 7.74 9.20 4.58
C LEU A 72 7.73 10.58 5.28
N PRO A 73 8.71 10.88 6.18
CA PRO A 73 8.74 12.11 6.98
C PRO A 73 8.72 13.43 6.19
N HIS A 74 9.45 13.50 5.09
CA HIS A 74 9.65 14.76 4.35
C HIS A 74 8.61 15.00 3.25
N THR A 75 7.86 13.98 2.88
CA THR A 75 6.87 14.06 1.78
C THR A 75 5.45 13.88 2.27
N GLY A 76 5.27 13.09 3.33
CA GLY A 76 3.97 12.84 3.92
C GLY A 76 3.43 14.07 4.65
N LYS A 77 2.13 14.29 4.54
CA LYS A 77 1.42 15.28 5.36
C LYS A 77 0.58 14.55 6.39
N ILE A 78 0.62 15.03 7.63
CA ILE A 78 -0.28 14.56 8.67
C ILE A 78 -1.57 15.37 8.56
N ALA A 79 -2.56 14.81 7.85
CA ALA A 79 -3.87 15.43 7.63
C ALA A 79 -4.78 15.31 8.86
N LEU A 80 -4.56 14.30 9.70
CA LEU A 80 -5.29 14.06 10.94
C LEU A 80 -4.48 14.56 12.13
N SER A 81 -5.04 15.48 12.92
CA SER A 81 -4.31 16.10 14.03
C SER A 81 -4.17 15.15 15.23
N PRO A 82 -2.95 14.94 15.76
CA PRO A 82 -2.72 14.10 16.93
C PRO A 82 -3.38 14.62 18.21
N ILE A 83 -3.81 13.68 19.05
CA ILE A 83 -4.30 13.94 20.40
C ILE A 83 -3.53 13.03 21.36
N ALA A 84 -3.03 13.57 22.47
CA ALA A 84 -2.37 12.78 23.51
C ALA A 84 -3.38 11.90 24.28
N ASN A 85 -3.75 10.76 23.69
CA ASN A 85 -4.76 9.86 24.26
C ASN A 85 -4.50 8.36 23.98
N THR A 86 -3.30 8.02 23.49
CA THR A 86 -2.91 6.66 23.15
C THR A 86 -2.99 5.74 24.35
N LYS A 87 -3.58 4.56 24.15
CA LYS A 87 -3.78 3.55 25.19
C LYS A 87 -3.57 2.15 24.62
N PRO A 88 -3.17 1.18 25.46
CA PRO A 88 -3.13 -0.21 25.06
C PRO A 88 -4.52 -0.72 24.67
N ASP A 89 -4.57 -1.55 23.63
CA ASP A 89 -5.76 -2.25 23.17
C ASP A 89 -5.56 -3.75 23.38
N VAL A 90 -6.22 -4.29 24.41
CA VAL A 90 -6.09 -5.71 24.80
C VAL A 90 -6.68 -6.65 23.75
N GLU A 91 -7.71 -6.22 23.02
CA GLU A 91 -8.37 -7.05 22.01
C GLU A 91 -7.47 -7.29 20.80
N LEU A 92 -6.69 -6.28 20.41
CA LEU A 92 -5.76 -6.34 19.29
C LEU A 92 -4.32 -6.67 19.68
N ASP A 93 -4.09 -6.79 20.99
CA ASP A 93 -2.76 -6.94 21.57
C ASP A 93 -1.80 -5.83 21.07
N GLY A 94 -2.31 -4.60 21.02
CA GLY A 94 -1.66 -3.45 20.38
C GLY A 94 -2.03 -2.13 21.04
N LEU A 95 -2.28 -1.09 20.23
CA LEU A 95 -2.65 0.25 20.73
C LEU A 95 -3.91 0.78 20.05
N TYR A 96 -4.61 1.68 20.74
CA TYR A 96 -5.60 2.55 20.12
C TYR A 96 -5.36 4.01 20.51
N PHE A 97 -5.72 4.92 19.62
CA PHE A 97 -5.64 6.36 19.81
C PHE A 97 -6.72 7.06 18.98
N TRP A 98 -6.99 8.33 19.23
CA TRP A 98 -7.89 9.13 18.40
C TRP A 98 -7.15 10.29 17.77
N LEU A 99 -7.55 10.65 16.56
CA LEU A 99 -7.10 11.84 15.85
C LEU A 99 -8.29 12.74 15.53
N ASP A 100 -8.04 14.06 15.51
CA ASP A 100 -9.02 15.04 15.05
C ASP A 100 -8.98 15.13 13.51
N ARG A 101 -10.16 15.12 12.90
CA ARG A 101 -10.36 15.26 11.45
C ARG A 101 -10.49 16.75 11.09
N PRO A 102 -10.21 17.12 9.83
CA PRO A 102 -10.44 18.48 9.33
C PRO A 102 -11.89 18.97 9.46
N ASP A 103 -12.87 18.07 9.52
CA ASP A 103 -14.29 18.39 9.69
C ASP A 103 -14.72 18.56 11.16
N GLY A 104 -13.76 18.55 12.10
CA GLY A 104 -13.98 18.71 13.53
C GLY A 104 -14.50 17.45 14.25
N LYS A 105 -14.69 16.34 13.52
CA LYS A 105 -15.00 15.04 14.13
C LYS A 105 -13.72 14.33 14.56
N ARG A 106 -13.88 13.27 15.35
CA ARG A 106 -12.77 12.38 15.73
C ARG A 106 -12.85 11.06 14.98
N ILE A 107 -11.68 10.50 14.68
CA ILE A 107 -11.56 9.15 14.14
C ILE A 107 -10.70 8.31 15.07
N ARG A 108 -11.19 7.10 15.38
CA ARG A 108 -10.45 6.12 16.15
C ARG A 108 -9.43 5.45 15.25
N CYS A 109 -8.21 5.28 15.74
CA CYS A 109 -7.15 4.53 15.10
C CYS A 109 -6.76 3.37 16.00
N ARG A 110 -6.54 2.19 15.42
CA ARG A 110 -6.10 0.99 16.13
C ARG A 110 -4.88 0.41 15.42
N ALA A 111 -3.79 0.20 16.15
CA ALA A 111 -2.56 -0.40 15.65
C ALA A 111 -2.42 -1.82 16.20
N SER A 112 -2.32 -2.78 15.29
CA SER A 112 -2.25 -4.20 15.64
C SER A 112 -0.91 -4.61 16.26
N ARG A 113 -0.90 -5.73 16.99
CA ARG A 113 0.30 -6.34 17.58
C ARG A 113 1.45 -6.49 16.60
N GLY A 114 1.17 -6.88 15.35
CA GLY A 114 2.19 -7.22 14.37
C GLY A 114 3.21 -6.09 14.15
N ILE A 115 2.78 -4.83 14.25
CA ILE A 115 3.66 -3.66 14.07
C ILE A 115 4.72 -3.60 15.17
N PHE A 116 4.35 -3.98 16.41
CA PHE A 116 5.20 -3.86 17.58
C PHE A 116 5.99 -5.13 17.88
N GLY A 117 5.51 -6.29 17.44
CA GLY A 117 6.17 -7.59 17.65
C GLY A 117 7.59 -7.61 17.09
N ASP A 118 7.78 -7.08 15.88
CA ASP A 118 9.10 -6.98 15.24
C ASP A 118 10.04 -5.98 15.95
N LEU A 119 9.48 -5.11 16.79
CA LEU A 119 10.20 -4.12 17.59
C LEU A 119 10.43 -4.59 19.04
N GLY A 120 10.08 -5.84 19.36
CA GLY A 120 10.32 -6.45 20.67
C GLY A 120 9.23 -6.19 21.71
N ALA A 121 8.03 -5.74 21.34
CA ALA A 121 6.91 -5.69 22.27
C ALA A 121 6.33 -7.09 22.50
N GLU A 122 6.36 -7.57 23.74
CA GLU A 122 5.77 -8.85 24.12
C GLU A 122 4.32 -8.69 24.59
N ARG A 123 3.98 -7.53 25.16
CA ARG A 123 2.67 -7.21 25.73
C ARG A 123 2.15 -5.86 25.21
N PRO A 124 0.84 -5.57 25.30
CA PRO A 124 0.27 -4.30 24.85
C PRO A 124 0.90 -3.07 25.50
N ASN A 125 1.31 -3.19 26.77
CA ASN A 125 1.92 -2.08 27.50
C ASN A 125 3.34 -1.74 26.99
N ASP A 126 4.03 -2.71 26.38
CA ASP A 126 5.37 -2.50 25.83
C ASP A 126 5.32 -1.71 24.53
N ALA A 127 4.16 -1.68 23.86
CA ALA A 127 3.95 -0.93 22.63
C ALA A 127 3.91 0.59 22.88
N LEU A 128 3.51 1.07 24.06
CA LEU A 128 3.39 2.50 24.37
C LEU A 128 4.73 3.24 24.25
N PRO A 129 5.83 2.84 24.93
CA PRO A 129 7.13 3.50 24.79
C PRO A 129 7.70 3.44 23.37
N ILE A 130 7.37 2.39 22.61
CA ILE A 130 7.75 2.27 21.20
C ILE A 130 7.01 3.33 20.41
N PHE A 131 5.68 3.36 20.51
CA PHE A 131 4.83 4.34 19.86
C PHE A 131 5.26 5.77 20.17
N GLU A 132 5.58 6.11 21.41
CA GLU A 132 6.02 7.48 21.76
C GLU A 132 7.26 7.93 21.00
N LYS A 133 8.20 7.01 20.72
CA LYS A 133 9.43 7.30 19.97
C LYS A 133 9.22 7.46 18.47
N CYS A 134 8.15 6.89 17.92
CA CYS A 134 7.87 6.86 16.48
C CYS A 134 6.41 7.23 16.14
N SER A 135 5.77 8.05 16.97
CA SER A 135 4.35 8.37 16.88
C SER A 135 3.98 9.04 15.55
N ASP A 136 4.90 9.82 14.96
CA ASP A 136 4.71 10.44 13.65
C ASP A 136 4.49 9.40 12.54
N SER A 137 5.17 8.25 12.60
CA SER A 137 4.94 7.14 11.64
C SER A 137 3.49 6.65 11.68
N PHE A 138 2.91 6.53 12.87
CA PHE A 138 1.52 6.09 13.03
C PHE A 138 0.53 7.17 12.59
N TYR A 139 0.81 8.45 12.87
CA TYR A 139 -0.04 9.55 12.43
C TYR A 139 -0.04 9.73 10.91
N ARG A 140 1.11 9.53 10.27
CA ARG A 140 1.24 9.52 8.80
C ARG A 140 0.51 8.34 8.18
N ALA A 141 0.67 7.15 8.74
CA ALA A 141 -0.06 5.96 8.29
C ALA A 141 -1.58 6.15 8.37
N ALA A 142 -2.08 6.65 9.51
CA ALA A 142 -3.49 6.94 9.67
C ALA A 142 -3.98 8.01 8.69
N SER A 143 -3.22 9.10 8.52
CA SER A 143 -3.56 10.17 7.58
C SER A 143 -3.59 9.66 6.13
N THR A 144 -2.63 8.81 5.76
CA THR A 144 -2.53 8.21 4.43
C THR A 144 -3.75 7.32 4.14
N LYS A 145 -4.12 6.44 5.08
CA LYS A 145 -5.34 5.63 4.95
C LYS A 145 -6.60 6.48 4.88
N PHE A 146 -6.67 7.56 5.64
CA PHE A 146 -7.79 8.50 5.58
C PHE A 146 -7.93 9.16 4.21
N GLU A 147 -6.82 9.68 3.65
CA GLU A 147 -6.81 10.31 2.33
C GLU A 147 -7.14 9.31 1.19
N LEU A 148 -6.71 8.05 1.34
CA LEU A 148 -7.02 6.97 0.40
C LEU A 148 -8.44 6.39 0.58
N GLY A 149 -9.21 6.85 1.57
CA GLY A 149 -10.55 6.33 1.87
C GLY A 149 -10.56 4.91 2.45
N GLU A 150 -9.45 4.45 3.02
CA GLU A 150 -9.25 3.13 3.60
C GLU A 150 -9.63 3.10 5.10
N TYR A 151 -10.87 3.47 5.41
CA TYR A 151 -11.39 3.48 6.77
C TYR A 151 -12.90 3.24 6.81
N ASP A 152 -13.41 2.91 7.99
CA ASP A 152 -14.84 2.78 8.26
C ASP A 152 -15.23 3.82 9.34
N ASP A 153 -16.28 4.61 9.11
CA ASP A 153 -16.69 5.67 10.06
C ASP A 153 -17.17 5.11 11.42
N ARG A 154 -17.58 3.84 11.50
CA ARG A 154 -18.02 3.19 12.74
C ARG A 154 -16.85 2.55 13.49
N ILE A 155 -15.95 1.90 12.75
CA ILE A 155 -14.85 1.11 13.34
C ILE A 155 -13.58 1.96 13.50
N GLY A 156 -13.33 2.89 12.58
CA GLY A 156 -12.17 3.75 12.52
C GLY A 156 -11.14 3.29 11.46
N ILE A 157 -9.89 3.71 11.67
CA ILE A 157 -8.73 3.29 10.88
C ILE A 157 -8.05 2.13 11.61
N PHE A 158 -7.75 1.07 10.86
CA PHE A 158 -6.97 -0.06 11.35
C PHE A 158 -5.59 -0.05 10.70
N LEU A 159 -4.53 -0.18 11.51
CA LEU A 159 -3.13 -0.19 11.09
C LEU A 159 -2.52 -1.58 11.32
N GLU A 160 -1.99 -2.14 10.25
CA GLU A 160 -1.28 -3.40 10.10
C GLU A 160 0.21 -3.14 9.84
N PRO A 161 1.08 -4.18 9.94
CA PRO A 161 2.52 -4.03 9.70
C PRO A 161 2.87 -3.32 8.38
N ASP A 162 2.16 -3.64 7.29
CA ASP A 162 2.41 -3.05 5.97
C ASP A 162 1.92 -1.60 5.83
N ASP A 163 1.21 -1.07 6.83
CA ASP A 163 0.72 0.30 6.82
C ASP A 163 1.68 1.30 7.44
N VAL A 164 2.65 0.85 8.23
CA VAL A 164 3.49 1.73 9.06
C VAL A 164 4.97 1.50 8.75
N ILE A 165 5.64 2.55 8.28
CA ILE A 165 7.12 2.56 8.23
C ILE A 165 7.59 3.19 9.54
N VAL A 166 8.08 2.35 10.45
CA VAL A 166 8.52 2.77 11.77
C VAL A 166 9.82 3.56 11.66
N MET A 167 9.77 4.84 12.00
CA MET A 167 10.91 5.75 12.01
C MET A 167 10.88 6.56 13.31
N PRO A 168 12.03 6.87 13.93
CA PRO A 168 12.06 7.80 15.05
C PRO A 168 11.45 9.13 14.65
N ASN A 169 10.76 9.79 15.59
CA ASN A 169 10.26 11.14 15.39
C ASN A 169 11.42 12.11 15.07
N ASP A 170 11.17 13.10 14.23
CA ASP A 170 12.17 14.11 13.88
C ASP A 170 12.61 14.86 15.16
N GLY A 171 13.90 14.72 15.52
CA GLY A 171 14.49 15.36 16.71
C GLY A 171 14.60 14.48 17.97
N ALA A 172 14.34 13.17 17.87
CA ALA A 172 14.60 12.17 18.92
C ALA A 172 16.03 11.61 18.93
#